data_AF-A0A1G0A8J8-F1
#
_entry.id   AF-A0A1G0A8J8-F1
#
_cell.length_a   1.000
_cell.length_b   1.000
_cell.length_c   1.000
_cell.angle_alpha   90.00
_cell.angle_beta   90.00
_cell.angle_gamma   90.00
#
_symmetry.space_group_name_H-M   'P 1'
#
loop_
_entity.id
_entity.type
_entity.pdbx_description
1 polymer ?
#
loop_
_entity_poly.entity_id
_entity_poly.type
_entity_poly.pdbx_seq_one_letter_code
_entity_poly.pdbx_strand_id
1 'polypeptide(L)' 'MARPRRDTKFEVYGQEMLEKVVAKSGSSGRVYLPPDWIGKRVKVVRVD' A
#
# COMPACT_ATOMS: atom_id res chain seq x y z
N MET A 1 -26.05 -9.27 -12.10
CA MET A 1 -25.84 -8.64 -10.78
C MET A 1 -24.44 -9.02 -10.30
N ALA A 2 -23.55 -8.05 -10.08
CA ALA A 2 -22.20 -8.34 -9.57
C ALA A 2 -22.30 -8.85 -8.12
N ARG A 3 -21.61 -9.95 -7.79
CA ARG A 3 -21.55 -10.45 -6.40
C ARG A 3 -21.00 -9.34 -5.50
N PRO A 4 -21.55 -9.12 -4.29
CA PRO A 4 -20.94 -8.23 -3.33
C PRO A 4 -19.50 -8.73 -3.09
N ARG A 5 -18.52 -7.86 -3.36
CA ARG A 5 -17.13 -8.13 -3.00
C ARG A 5 -17.14 -8.34 -1.48
N ARG A 6 -16.88 -9.56 -1.04
CA ARG A 6 -16.68 -9.81 0.39
C ARG A 6 -15.39 -9.13 0.78
N ASP A 7 -15.49 -8.13 1.65
CA ASP A 7 -14.32 -7.49 2.23
C ASP A 7 -13.51 -8.56 2.96
N THR A 8 -12.21 -8.62 2.68
CA THR A 8 -11.28 -9.55 3.30
C THR A 8 -10.49 -8.81 4.37
N LYS A 9 -10.46 -9.35 5.59
CA LYS A 9 -9.61 -8.83 6.66
C LYS A 9 -8.16 -9.28 6.41
N PHE A 10 -7.24 -8.33 6.39
CA PHE A 10 -5.80 -8.59 6.37
C PHE A 10 -5.20 -8.23 7.73
N GLU A 11 -4.35 -9.08 8.27
CA GLU A 11 -3.58 -8.82 9.50
C GLU A 11 -2.10 -8.77 9.17
N VAL A 12 -1.44 -7.66 9.54
CA VAL A 12 -0.03 -7.42 9.22
C VAL A 12 0.68 -6.91 10.48
N TYR A 13 1.85 -7.48 10.77
CA TYR A 13 2.76 -6.99 11.78
C TYR A 13 3.82 -6.09 11.12
N GLY A 14 4.04 -4.91 11.69
CA GLY A 14 5.01 -3.92 11.21
C GLY A 14 5.40 -2.96 12.33
N GLN A 15 6.43 -2.15 12.09
CA GLN A 15 6.87 -1.13 13.06
C GLN A 15 6.05 0.15 12.94
N GLU A 16 5.69 0.53 11.71
CA GLU A 16 4.96 1.76 11.38
C GLU A 16 4.09 1.54 10.13
N MET A 17 2.97 2.27 10.02
CA MET A 17 2.06 2.26 8.88
C MET A 17 1.79 3.69 8.40
N LEU A 18 1.90 3.93 7.09
CA LEU A 18 1.49 5.17 6.44
C LEU A 18 0.50 4.89 5.32
N GLU A 19 -0.50 5.76 5.17
CA GLU A 19 -1.42 5.78 4.04
C GLU A 19 -1.04 6.89 3.06
N LYS A 20 -0.93 6.54 1.78
CA LYS A 20 -0.57 7.47 0.70
C LYS A 20 -1.30 7.09 -0.58
N VAL A 21 -1.70 8.11 -1.35
CA VAL A 21 -2.26 7.91 -2.68
C VAL A 21 -1.13 7.66 -3.68
N VAL A 22 -1.32 6.66 -4.55
CA VAL A 22 -0.37 6.33 -5.60
C VAL A 22 -0.37 7.43 -6.67
N ALA A 23 0.78 8.04 -6.91
CA ALA A 23 0.95 9.04 -7.96
C ALA A 23 1.34 8.38 -9.30
N LYS A 24 0.88 8.94 -10.43
CA LYS A 24 1.28 8.48 -11.77
C LYS A 24 2.77 8.67 -12.01
N SER A 25 3.42 7.66 -12.58
CA SER A 25 4.82 7.68 -12.99
C SER A 25 4.99 6.88 -14.28
N GLY A 26 4.87 7.55 -15.43
CA GLY A 26 4.91 6.87 -16.74
C GLY A 26 3.79 5.84 -16.88
N SER A 27 4.16 4.57 -17.09
CA SER A 27 3.26 3.42 -17.16
C SER A 27 3.00 2.73 -15.80
N SER A 28 3.52 3.29 -14.70
CA SER A 28 3.38 2.72 -13.35
C SER A 28 2.93 3.77 -12.32
N GLY A 29 2.74 3.31 -11.08
CA GLY A 29 2.48 4.15 -9.92
C GLY A 29 3.70 4.25 -9.00
N ARG A 30 3.85 5.37 -8.30
CA ARG A 30 4.91 5.58 -7.30
C ARG A 30 4.34 6.12 -5.99
N VAL A 31 5.00 5.78 -4.88
CA VAL A 31 4.74 6.31 -3.55
C VAL A 31 6.08 6.69 -2.93
N TYR A 32 6.20 7.92 -2.42
CA TYR A 32 7.39 8.37 -1.70
C TYR A 32 7.27 8.04 -0.21
N LEU A 33 8.21 7.22 0.26
CA LEU A 33 8.33 6.79 1.66
C LEU A 33 9.34 7.68 2.41
N PRO A 34 9.27 7.74 3.74
CA PRO A 34 10.27 8.43 4.56
C PRO A 34 11.72 8.01 4.20
N PRO A 35 12.70 8.94 4.19
CA PRO A 35 14.09 8.61 3.82
C PRO A 35 14.77 7.55 4.71
N ASP A 36 14.40 7.50 5.98
CA ASP A 36 14.87 6.51 6.95
C ASP A 36 14.42 5.07 6.63
N TRP A 37 13.46 4.90 5.72
CA TRP A 37 13.03 3.60 5.21
C TRP A 37 13.90 3.07 4.06
N ILE A 38 14.87 3.84 3.57
CA ILE A 38 15.81 3.38 2.55
C ILE A 38 16.52 2.10 3.04
N GLY A 39 16.48 1.04 2.23
CA GLY A 39 17.05 -0.27 2.56
C GLY A 39 16.21 -1.13 3.52
N LYS A 40 15.04 -0.65 3.98
CA LYS A 40 14.11 -1.42 4.81
C LYS A 40 13.16 -2.26 3.95
N ARG A 41 12.67 -3.36 4.51
CA ARG A 41 11.66 -4.21 3.86
C ARG A 41 10.27 -3.68 4.17
N VAL A 42 9.52 -3.30 3.14
CA VAL A 42 8.17 -2.72 3.25
C VAL A 42 7.14 -3.65 2.60
N LYS A 43 5.94 -3.72 3.18
CA LYS A 43 4.77 -4.37 2.57
C LYS A 43 3.77 -3.29 2.18
N VAL A 44 3.24 -3.37 0.95
CA VAL A 44 2.21 -2.44 0.46
C VAL A 44 0.91 -3.22 0.31
N VAL A 45 -0.19 -2.65 0.83
CA VAL A 45 -1.53 -3.22 0.70
C VAL A 45 -2.39 -2.17 -0.01
N ARG A 46 -3.02 -2.56 -1.11
CA ARG A 46 -4.02 -1.73 -1.79
C ARG A 46 -5.34 -1.84 -1.02
N VAL A 47 -5.95 -0.70 -0.69
CA VAL A 47 -7.14 -0.62 0.17
C VAL A 47 -8.39 -0.08 -0.55
N ASP A 48 -8.31 0.17 -1.85
CA ASP A 48 -9.36 0.73 -2.72
C ASP A 48 -9.71 -0.15 -3.94
#